data_AF-A0A537N1N5-F1
#
_entry.id   AF-A0A537N1N5-F1
#
_cell.length_a   1.000
_cell.length_b   1.000
_cell.length_c   1.000
_cell.angle_alpha   90.00
_cell.angle_beta   90.00
_cell.angle_gamma   90.00
#
_symmetry.space_group_name_H-M   'P 1'
#
loop_
_entity.id
_entity.type
_entity.pdbx_description
1 polymer ?
#
loop_
_entity_poly.entity_id
_entity_poly.type
_entity_poly.pdbx_seq_one_letter_code
_entity_poly.pdbx_strand_id
1 'polypeptide(L)' 'MSTPVDFKDHVADCLRMAEQAKTQTHKALLLDLAQAWVLLAEQARHVGGPHGLESSQPAKLSN' A
#
# COMPACT_ATOMS: atom_id res chain seq x y z
N MET A 1 5.70 16.08 -5.43
CA MET A 1 4.64 15.28 -6.07
C MET A 1 4.86 13.83 -5.66
N SER A 2 4.13 13.35 -4.65
CA SER A 2 4.24 11.98 -4.18
C SER A 2 3.27 11.14 -5.01
N THR A 3 3.77 10.36 -5.97
CA THR A 3 2.94 9.38 -6.67
C THR A 3 2.36 8.42 -5.63
N PRO A 4 1.05 8.10 -5.68
CA PRO A 4 0.49 7.08 -4.81
C PRO A 4 1.32 5.80 -4.95
N VAL A 5 1.82 5.28 -3.83
CA VAL A 5 2.51 3.99 -3.83
C VAL A 5 1.45 2.94 -4.15
N ASP A 6 1.52 2.36 -5.34
CA ASP A 6 0.58 1.31 -5.74
C ASP A 6 1.08 -0.04 -5.21
N PHE A 7 0.59 -0.38 -4.01
CA PHE A 7 1.01 -1.59 -3.31
C PHE A 7 0.77 -2.86 -4.15
N LYS A 8 -0.23 -2.86 -5.05
CA LYS A 8 -0.53 -3.99 -5.93
C LYS A 8 0.58 -4.26 -6.94
N ASP A 9 1.17 -3.21 -7.50
CA ASP A 9 2.26 -3.34 -8.48
C ASP A 9 3.50 -3.95 -7.81
N HIS A 10 3.82 -3.52 -6.58
CA HIS A 10 4.91 -4.10 -5.80
C HIS A 10 4.70 -5.57 -5.45
N VAL A 11 3.47 -5.98 -5.12
CA VAL A 11 3.13 -7.40 -4.91
C VAL A 11 3.32 -8.19 -6.20
N ALA A 12 2.79 -7.71 -7.32
CA ALA A 12 2.90 -8.39 -8.62
C ALA A 12 4.37 -8.55 -9.07
N ASP A 13 5.19 -7.53 -8.84
CA ASP A 13 6.62 -7.57 -9.14
C ASP A 13 7.37 -8.60 -8.28
N CYS A 14 7.09 -8.65 -6.98
CA CYS A 14 7.69 -9.62 -6.08
C CYS A 14 7.31 -11.06 -6.46
N LEU A 15 6.04 -11.29 -6.82
CA LEU A 15 5.58 -12.61 -7.28
C LEU A 15 6.26 -13.03 -8.59
N ARG A 16 6.33 -12.13 -9.57
CA ARG A 16 7.02 -12.39 -10.85
C ARG A 16 8.50 -12.69 -10.67
N MET A 17 9.18 -11.96 -9.78
CA MET A 17 10.57 -12.27 -9.43
C MET A 17 10.69 -13.62 -8.71
N ALA A 18 9.73 -13.98 -7.85
CA ALA A 18 9.72 -15.24 -7.12
C ALA A 18 9.55 -16.44 -8.06
N GLU A 19 8.76 -16.30 -9.13
CA GLU A 19 8.62 -17.30 -10.19
C GLU A 19 9.91 -17.50 -10.98
N GLN A 20 10.67 -16.42 -11.21
CA GLN A 20 11.94 -16.45 -11.92
C GLN A 20 13.15 -16.77 -11.03
N ALA A 21 12.93 -16.94 -9.71
CA ALA A 21 14.01 -17.14 -8.75
C ALA A 21 14.70 -18.49 -8.96
N LYS A 22 16.03 -18.45 -9.11
CA LYS A 22 16.87 -19.64 -9.33
C LYS A 22 17.06 -20.51 -8.08
N THR A 23 16.79 -19.96 -6.90
CA THR A 23 16.99 -20.63 -5.62
C THR A 23 15.73 -20.54 -4.76
N GLN A 24 15.50 -21.59 -3.98
CA GLN A 24 14.34 -21.65 -3.08
C GLN A 24 14.41 -20.55 -2.00
N THR A 25 15.60 -20.18 -1.55
CA THR A 25 15.82 -19.07 -0.61
C THR A 25 15.41 -17.72 -1.19
N HIS A 26 15.78 -17.41 -2.44
CA HIS A 26 15.36 -16.15 -3.07
C HIS A 26 13.86 -16.13 -3.32
N LYS A 27 13.28 -17.27 -3.72
CA LYS A 27 11.84 -17.41 -3.87
C LYS A 27 11.11 -17.12 -2.55
N ALA A 28 11.56 -17.72 -1.45
CA ALA A 28 10.97 -17.50 -0.13
C ALA A 28 11.04 -16.01 0.29
N LEU A 29 12.20 -15.38 0.15
CA LEU A 29 12.38 -13.96 0.47
C LEU A 29 11.42 -13.04 -0.33
N LEU A 30 11.25 -13.32 -1.62
CA LEU A 30 10.38 -12.54 -2.49
C LEU A 30 8.89 -12.74 -2.15
N LEU A 31 8.51 -13.95 -1.73
CA LEU A 31 7.16 -14.22 -1.24
C LEU A 31 6.89 -13.52 0.09
N ASP A 32 7.85 -13.56 1.03
CA ASP A 32 7.74 -12.84 2.30
C ASP A 32 7.58 -11.34 2.09
N LEU A 33 8.34 -10.78 1.13
CA LEU A 33 8.25 -9.37 0.75
C LEU A 33 6.90 -9.02 0.13
N ALA A 34 6.39 -9.87 -0.77
CA ALA A 34 5.05 -9.71 -1.35
C ALA A 34 3.98 -9.69 -0.25
N GLN A 35 4.09 -10.58 0.74
CA GLN A 35 3.16 -10.65 1.86
C GLN A 35 3.22 -9.41 2.76
N ALA A 36 4.43 -8.87 3.01
CA ALA A 36 4.59 -7.61 3.73
C ALA A 36 3.90 -6.44 3.02
N TRP A 37 4.00 -6.36 1.69
CA TRP A 37 3.30 -5.34 0.91
C TRP A 37 1.78 -5.44 0.99
N VAL A 38 1.23 -6.65 1.01
CA VAL A 38 -0.22 -6.87 1.23
C VAL A 38 -0.64 -6.34 2.60
N LEU A 39 0.09 -6.67 3.66
CA LEU A 39 -0.19 -6.19 5.01
C LEU A 39 -0.10 -4.66 5.12
N LEU A 40 0.86 -4.05 4.42
CA LEU A 40 0.98 -2.59 4.33
C LEU A 40 -0.21 -1.98 3.59
N ALA A 41 -0.66 -2.57 2.49
CA ALA A 41 -1.83 -2.12 1.74
C ALA A 41 -3.11 -2.19 2.59
N GLU A 42 -3.28 -3.27 3.36
CA GLU A 42 -4.40 -3.41 4.29
C GLU A 42 -4.36 -2.34 5.38
N GLN A 43 -3.20 -2.11 6.00
CA GLN A 43 -3.03 -1.06 6.99
C GLN A 43 -3.27 0.33 6.40
N ALA A 44 -2.77 0.62 5.20
CA ALA A 44 -2.99 1.89 4.52
C ALA A 44 -4.48 2.14 4.23
N ARG A 45 -5.25 1.08 3.91
CA ARG A 45 -6.71 1.17 3.76
C ARG A 45 -7.43 1.45 5.07
N HIS A 46 -6.94 0.91 6.19
CA HIS A 46 -7.51 1.16 7.52
C HIS A 46 -7.14 2.54 8.09
N VAL A 47 -5.93 3.03 7.81
CA VAL A 47 -5.47 4.38 8.19
C VAL A 47 -6.11 5.45 7.30
N GLY A 48 -6.43 5.12 6.05
CA GLY A 48 -7.16 5.97 5.10
C GLY A 48 -8.68 5.91 5.20
N GLY A 49 -9.25 5.62 6.38
CA GLY A 49 -10.70 5.77 6.62
C GLY A 49 -11.19 7.20 6.30
N PRO A 50 -12.49 7.40 6.02
CA PRO A 50 -13.04 8.58 5.34
C PRO A 50 -13.08 9.85 6.23
N HIS A 51 -11.92 10.39 6.57
CA HIS A 51 -11.78 11.65 7.32
C HIS A 51 -10.68 12.55 6.72
N GLY A 52 -10.46 12.47 5.42
CA GLY A 52 -9.45 13.28 4.72
C GLY A 52 -9.96 14.53 4.00
N LEU A 53 -11.27 14.67 3.78
CA LEU A 53 -11.82 15.74 2.93
C LEU A 53 -13.22 16.22 3.38
N GLU A 54 -13.43 16.53 4.66
CA GLU A 54 -14.51 17.45 5.04
C GLU A 54 -14.23 18.12 6.40
N SER A 55 -13.33 19.09 6.43
CA SER A 55 -13.37 20.16 7.44
C SER A 55 -12.74 21.41 6.86
N SER A 56 -13.43 21.96 5.88
CA SER A 56 -13.26 23.34 5.46
C SER A 56 -14.65 23.93 5.23
N GLN A 57 -15.50 23.83 6.25
CA GLN A 57 -16.55 24.81 6.42
C GLN A 57 -15.94 26.02 7.13
N PRO A 58 -15.81 27.19 6.49
CA PRO A 58 -15.58 28.41 7.24
C PRO A 58 -16.85 28.63 8.05
N ALA A 59 -16.74 28.54 9.37
CA ALA A 59 -17.81 28.90 10.27
C ALA A 59 -18.21 30.36 9.97
N LYS A 60 -19.29 30.55 9.21
CA LYS A 60 -20.02 31.80 9.19
C LYS A 60 -20.66 31.93 10.56
N LEU A 61 -19.96 32.59 11.48
CA LEU A 61 -20.60 33.13 12.66
C LEU A 61 -21.19 34.49 12.27
N SER A 62 -22.48 34.46 11.94
CA SER A 62 -23.35 35.62 11.90
C SER A 62 -24.10 35.71 13.23
N ASN A 63 -23.78 36.69 14.06
CA ASN A 63 -24.67 37.72 14.64
C ASN A 63 -23.87 38.54 15.65
#